data_AF-A0A967PW74-F1
#
_entry.id   AF-A0A967PW74-F1
#
_cell.length_a   1.000
_cell.length_b   1.000
_cell.length_c   1.000
_cell.angle_alpha   90.00
_cell.angle_beta   90.00
_cell.angle_gamma   90.00
#
_symmetry.space_group_name_H-M   'P 1'
#
loop_
_entity.id
_entity.type
_entity.pdbx_description
1 polymer ?
#
loop_
_entity_poly.entity_id
_entity_poly.type
_entity_poly.pdbx_seq_one_letter_code
_entity_poly.pdbx_strand_id
1 'polypeptide(L)' 'CEHHFLPFFGKVHLYYVPQNNRVAGFSNLSEIVDIYARRLQIQERFTEQIADALVEALHPRG' A
#
# COMPACT_ATOMS: atom_id res chain seq x y z
N CYS A 1 4.59 -13.79 7.08
CA CYS A 1 5.50 -14.19 6.00
C CYS A 1 5.03 -15.53 5.46
N GLU A 2 4.64 -15.58 4.19
CA GLU A 2 4.13 -16.82 3.55
C GLU A 2 5.16 -17.97 3.52
N HIS A 3 6.45 -17.69 3.65
CA HIS A 3 7.48 -18.73 3.73
C HIS A 3 7.48 -19.55 5.04
N HIS A 4 7.12 -18.93 6.17
CA HIS A 4 7.30 -19.54 7.49
C HIS A 4 6.05 -19.45 8.38
N PHE A 5 4.97 -18.82 7.89
CA PHE A 5 3.74 -18.59 8.65
C PHE A 5 3.93 -17.81 9.96
N LEU A 6 5.05 -17.10 10.11
CA LEU A 6 5.32 -16.20 11.22
C LEU A 6 4.91 -14.76 10.86
N PRO A 7 4.44 -13.98 11.86
CA PRO A 7 4.15 -12.56 11.65
C PRO A 7 5.43 -11.79 11.33
N PHE A 8 5.28 -10.70 10.58
CA PHE A 8 6.30 -9.67 10.42
C PHE A 8 5.67 -8.32 10.72
N PHE A 9 6.49 -7.38 11.18
CA PHE A 9 6.06 -6.05 11.61
C PHE A 9 6.98 -5.00 11.01
N GLY A 10 6.44 -3.81 10.77
CA GLY A 10 7.21 -2.72 10.19
C GLY A 10 6.42 -1.43 10.15
N LYS A 11 6.97 -0.46 9.42
CA LYS A 11 6.32 0.82 9.12
C LYS A 11 6.17 0.94 7.62
N VAL A 12 5.05 1.52 7.19
CA VAL A 12 4.82 1.87 5.79
C VAL A 12 4.94 3.39 5.67
N HIS A 13 5.71 3.84 4.69
CA HIS A 13 5.83 5.23 4.31
C HIS A 13 5.27 5.38 2.91
N LEU A 14 4.23 6.21 2.76
CA LEU A 14 3.57 6.44 1.47
C LEU A 14 3.86 7.86 1.00
N TYR A 15 4.34 7.96 -0.24
CA TYR A 15 4.59 9.21 -0.93
C TYR A 15 4.04 9.07 -2.34
N TYR A 16 3.37 10.13 -2.82
CA TYR A 16 2.96 10.26 -4.21
C TYR A 16 2.82 11.73 -4.56
N VAL A 17 2.92 12.06 -5.84
CA VAL A 17 2.76 13.38 -6.43
C VAL A 17 1.36 13.44 -7.08
N PRO A 18 0.41 14.17 -6.47
CA PRO A 18 -0.94 14.27 -7.00
C PRO A 18 -0.98 14.84 -8.43
N GLN A 19 -1.98 14.39 -9.20
CA GLN A 19 -2.32 14.97 -10.50
C GLN A 19 -3.83 15.24 -10.57
N ASN A 20 -4.23 16.25 -11.35
CA ASN A 20 -5.64 16.57 -11.60
C ASN A 20 -6.48 16.78 -10.32
N ASN A 21 -5.87 17.36 -9.28
CA ASN A 21 -6.48 17.56 -7.96
C ASN A 21 -7.03 16.27 -7.30
N ARG A 22 -6.53 15.09 -7.68
CA ARG A 22 -6.87 13.82 -7.02
C ARG A 22 -5.94 13.58 -5.85
N VAL A 23 -6.45 13.82 -4.65
CA VAL A 23 -5.73 13.61 -3.39
C VAL A 23 -6.52 12.60 -2.56
N ALA A 24 -5.87 11.52 -2.15
CA ALA A 24 -6.45 10.57 -1.19
C ALA A 24 -6.47 11.17 0.21
N GLY A 25 -7.58 10.95 0.92
CA GLY A 25 -7.66 11.19 2.36
C GLY A 25 -6.78 10.22 3.13
N PHE A 26 -6.32 10.64 4.30
CA PHE A 26 -5.45 9.82 5.17
C PHE A 26 -6.06 8.44 5.50
N SER A 27 -7.35 8.39 5.82
CA SER A 27 -8.04 7.13 6.15
C SER A 27 -7.96 6.11 5.02
N ASN A 28 -8.14 6.55 3.76
CA ASN A 28 -8.06 5.67 2.60
C ASN A 28 -6.63 5.08 2.44
N LEU A 29 -5.61 5.90 2.71
CA LEU A 29 -4.20 5.46 2.67
C LEU A 29 -3.86 4.48 3.79
N SER A 30 -4.47 4.59 4.97
CA SER A 30 -4.31 3.58 6.02
C SER A 30 -5.10 2.30 5.75
N GLU A 31 -6.29 2.41 5.18
CA GLU A 31 -7.17 1.26 4.89
C GLU A 31 -6.55 0.33 3.84
N ILE A 32 -5.95 0.88 2.79
CA ILE A 32 -5.28 0.07 1.76
C ILE A 32 -4.12 -0.74 2.34
N VAL A 33 -3.34 -0.15 3.25
CA VAL A 33 -2.24 -0.82 3.95
C VAL A 33 -2.78 -1.99 4.78
N ASP A 34 -3.85 -1.77 5.54
CA ASP A 34 -4.48 -2.80 6.37
C ASP A 34 -5.07 -3.96 5.55
N ILE A 35 -5.69 -3.66 4.41
CA ILE A 35 -6.27 -4.68 3.52
C ILE A 35 -5.22 -5.65 3.00
N TYR A 36 -4.04 -5.16 2.61
CA TYR A 36 -2.96 -6.01 2.11
C TYR A 36 -2.17 -6.69 3.25
N ALA A 37 -2.10 -6.07 4.43
CA ALA A 37 -1.35 -6.60 5.58
C ALA A 37 -2.05 -7.83 6.20
N ARG A 38 -3.38 -7.92 6.12
CA ARG A 38 -4.20 -9.02 6.68
C ARG A 38 -4.19 -10.30 5.84
N ARG A 39 -3.11 -10.57 5.11
CA ARG A 39 -2.95 -11.74 4.22
C ARG A 39 -1.63 -12.45 4.53
N LEU A 40 -1.49 -13.69 4.07
CA LEU A 40 -0.16 -14.29 3.93
C LEU A 40 0.58 -13.48 2.87
N GLN A 41 1.75 -12.95 3.22
CA GLN A 41 2.47 -11.97 2.42
C GLN A 41 3.98 -12.19 2.46
N ILE A 42 4.62 -11.71 1.40
CA ILE A 42 6.05 -11.35 1.31
C ILE A 42 6.11 -9.82 1.31
N GLN A 43 7.14 -9.24 1.93
CA GLN A 43 7.26 -7.78 2.08
C GLN A 43 7.33 -7.06 0.72
N GLU A 44 8.04 -7.65 -0.23
CA GLU A 44 8.21 -7.19 -1.61
C GLU A 44 6.86 -7.07 -2.31
N ARG A 45 6.09 -8.16 -2.36
CA ARG A 45 4.74 -8.17 -2.98
C ARG A 45 3.77 -7.25 -2.25
N PHE A 46 3.83 -7.20 -0.93
CA PHE A 46 2.99 -6.30 -0.13
C PHE A 46 3.20 -4.83 -0.52
N THR A 47 4.46 -4.43 -0.74
CA THR A 47 4.81 -3.06 -1.13
C THR A 47 4.32 -2.73 -2.54
N GLU A 48 4.54 -3.64 -3.50
CA GLU A 48 4.06 -3.51 -4.88
C GLU A 48 2.53 -3.38 -4.95
N GLN A 49 1.81 -4.24 -4.23
CA GLN A 49 0.35 -4.21 -4.20
C GLN A 49 -0.23 -2.89 -3.70
N ILE A 50 0.39 -2.27 -2.71
CA ILE A 50 -0.04 -0.95 -2.22
C ILE A 50 0.25 0.13 -3.27
N ALA A 51 1.42 0.10 -3.89
CA ALA A 51 1.80 1.07 -4.93
C ALA A 51 0.89 0.97 -6.15
N ASP A 52 0.64 -0.24 -6.66
CA ASP A 52 -0.21 -0.49 -7.83
C ASP A 52 -1.64 0.00 -7.57
N ALA A 53 -2.19 -0.30 -6.40
CA ALA A 53 -3.55 0.13 -6.07
C ALA A 53 -3.66 1.66 -5.88
N LEU A 54 -2.61 2.33 -5.40
CA LEU A 54 -2.55 3.80 -5.40
C LEU A 54 -2.50 4.37 -6.82
N VAL A 55 -1.71 3.77 -7.71
CA VAL A 55 -1.60 4.19 -9.11
C VAL A 55 -2.93 4.02 -9.83
N GLU A 56 -3.57 2.86 -9.68
CA GLU A 56 -4.86 2.54 -10.29
C GLU A 56 -5.97 3.49 -9.80
N ALA A 57 -6.01 3.77 -8.49
CA ALA A 57 -7.06 4.62 -7.93
C ALA A 57 -6.85 6.12 -8.27
N LEU A 58 -5.62 6.63 -8.12
CA LEU A 58 -5.35 8.07 -8.11
C LEU A 58 -4.76 8.59 -9.43
N HIS A 59 -4.10 7.74 -10.21
CA HIS A 59 -3.30 8.13 -11.39
C HIS A 59 -2.33 9.28 -11.07
N PRO A 60 -1.46 9.12 -10.06
CA PRO A 60 -0.48 10.13 -9.68
C PRO A 60 0.62 10.24 -10.75
N ARG A 61 1.45 11.28 -10.65
CA ARG A 61 2.62 11.43 -11.54
C ARG A 61 3.76 10.47 -11.19
N GLY A 62 3.76 9.95 -9.97
CA GLY A 62 4.80 9.14 -9.35
C GLY A 62 4.71 9.24 -7.85
#